data_AF-A0A4U3MP01-F1
#
_entry.id   AF-A0A4U3MP01-F1
#
_cell.length_a   1.000
_cell.length_b   1.000
_cell.length_c   1.000
_cell.angle_alpha   90.00
_cell.angle_beta   90.00
_cell.angle_gamma   90.00
#
_symmetry.space_group_name_H-M   'P 1'
#
loop_
_entity.id
_entity.type
_entity.pdbx_description
1 polymer ?
#
loop_
_entity_poly.entity_id
_entity_poly.type
_entity_poly.pdbx_seq_one_letter_code
_entity_poly.pdbx_strand_id
1 'polypeptide(L)'
;MELVVAVIAFAGAILAAVTTGVLVGRIREESSGWLVAWAITTVSVCLGLGAVAVGTLLGFGPLTFRVFQIGGALLAPLWLAGGLIQLLAESRSARLGGWLLGGGLSFVGVVIMALDPVQSGFNKTLPIATEKWDIPPEWLARGVHVLDLVILFVALIVALIRMRSGDDYDADNMNATVVLAPIGMAAIGSQLFLVQGIFVAALLAAIPGGIWYAVNRPLAPYDDEEEPAPQQGPPSGPMPVQPQQPVWQEQSLGRRVAGMQQQSMASPMSGPMSAPMGGPIGGPMGGPPMPTTGPQPAVPPAPRSGLGDLVAEYRAGEQQGGGFDYASRMQPPPPQQQPPKPPLPPDFGGPATGTLMAADAYNPQAPEYGMPVPPPTASTEFQMPNTGVLYPGQVQAAQSMAAAQVPATATGSVRPSPTIYGMLTVFTLMDGAGEAFDKLAEDTVEQVLRNEPDTLLFVCHGVKSAPLQRLVYELYRDQTAFHDHQRQAHMERFATERQPLVLATNVIELTVNAAKVVPLPTTFKI
;
A
#
# COMPACT_ATOMS: atom_id res chain seq x y z
N MET A 1 38.69 15.49 18.49
CA MET A 1 37.64 15.34 17.46
C MET A 1 37.54 13.91 16.96
N GLU A 2 38.66 13.22 16.68
CA GLU A 2 38.65 11.82 16.19
C GLU A 2 37.81 10.84 17.03
N LEU A 3 37.84 10.94 18.37
CA LEU A 3 37.02 10.10 19.24
C LEU A 3 35.52 10.27 18.98
N VAL A 4 35.07 11.51 18.70
CA VAL A 4 33.66 11.80 18.40
C VAL A 4 33.28 11.22 17.05
N VAL A 5 34.16 11.34 16.05
CA VAL A 5 33.96 10.72 14.72
C VAL A 5 33.84 9.20 14.85
N ALA A 6 34.72 8.57 15.62
CA ALA A 6 34.68 7.13 15.87
C ALA A 6 33.37 6.68 16.53
N VAL A 7 32.90 7.41 17.55
CA VAL A 7 31.65 7.10 18.26
C VAL A 7 30.44 7.24 17.34
N ILE A 8 30.36 8.33 16.57
CA ILE A 8 29.27 8.56 15.60
C ILE A 8 29.28 7.48 14.53
N ALA A 9 30.45 7.16 13.98
CA ALA A 9 30.58 6.14 12.95
C ALA A 9 30.21 4.75 13.49
N PHE A 10 30.63 4.40 14.71
CA PHE A 10 30.27 3.14 15.34
C PHE A 10 28.76 3.03 15.60
N ALA A 11 28.15 4.08 16.17
CA ALA A 11 26.70 4.13 16.39
C ALA A 11 25.92 4.06 15.08
N GLY A 12 26.35 4.79 14.05
CA GLY A 12 25.74 4.74 12.72
C GLY A 12 25.90 3.39 12.03
N ALA A 13 27.03 2.70 12.21
CA ALA A 13 27.22 1.33 11.70
C ALA A 13 26.27 0.33 12.38
N ILE A 14 26.06 0.44 13.70
CA ILE A 14 25.07 -0.38 14.41
C ILE A 14 23.66 -0.08 13.89
N LEU A 15 23.28 1.19 13.75
CA LEU A 15 21.99 1.58 13.20
C LEU A 15 21.78 1.00 11.80
N ALA A 16 22.80 1.08 10.94
CA ALA A 16 22.77 0.51 9.60
C ALA A 16 22.62 -1.02 9.61
N ALA A 17 23.32 -1.73 10.52
CA ALA A 17 23.18 -3.18 10.68
C ALA A 17 21.77 -3.59 11.12
N VAL A 18 21.20 -2.88 12.11
CA VAL A 18 19.82 -3.13 12.59
C VAL A 18 18.80 -2.85 11.49
N THR A 19 18.94 -1.71 10.79
CA THR A 19 18.07 -1.34 9.66
C THR A 19 18.15 -2.39 8.54
N THR A 20 19.34 -2.90 8.25
CA THR A 20 19.53 -4.00 7.29
C THR A 20 18.76 -5.25 7.73
N GLY A 21 18.87 -5.65 9.00
CA GLY A 21 18.15 -6.82 9.52
C GLY A 21 16.63 -6.71 9.34
N VAL A 22 16.07 -5.52 9.58
CA VAL A 22 14.65 -5.24 9.36
C VAL A 22 14.28 -5.32 7.89
N LEU A 23 15.05 -4.68 7.00
CA LEU A 23 14.82 -4.72 5.56
C LEU A 23 14.87 -6.15 5.01
N VAL A 24 15.88 -6.94 5.43
CA VAL A 24 16.02 -8.34 5.02
C VAL A 24 14.88 -9.20 5.55
N GLY A 25 14.38 -8.94 6.77
CA GLY A 25 13.17 -9.57 7.29
C GLY A 25 11.97 -9.29 6.40
N ARG A 26 11.77 -8.02 6.02
CA ARG A 26 10.66 -7.59 5.16
C ARG A 26 10.75 -8.14 3.74
N ILE A 27 11.95 -8.24 3.16
CA ILE A 27 12.17 -8.84 1.82
C ILE A 27 11.66 -10.30 1.75
N ARG A 28 11.67 -11.03 2.88
CA ARG A 28 11.16 -12.41 2.93
C ARG A 28 9.63 -12.48 2.91
N GLU A 29 8.96 -11.42 3.33
CA GLU A 29 7.50 -11.31 3.34
C GLU A 29 6.99 -10.71 2.03
N GLU A 30 7.67 -9.67 1.54
CA GLU A 30 7.33 -8.94 0.32
C GLU A 30 8.61 -8.56 -0.45
N SER A 31 8.74 -9.04 -1.69
CA SER A 31 9.88 -8.71 -2.54
C SER A 31 9.58 -7.49 -3.40
N SER A 32 10.02 -6.30 -2.96
CA SER A 32 9.97 -5.08 -3.77
C SER A 32 11.38 -4.61 -4.17
N GLY A 33 11.49 -3.98 -5.34
CA GLY A 33 12.79 -3.53 -5.85
C GLY A 33 13.47 -2.48 -4.96
N TRP A 34 12.69 -1.56 -4.37
CA TRP A 34 13.20 -0.52 -3.50
C TRP A 34 13.72 -1.08 -2.16
N LEU A 35 13.08 -2.13 -1.62
CA LEU A 35 13.54 -2.80 -0.39
C LEU A 35 14.93 -3.41 -0.59
N VAL A 36 15.14 -4.11 -1.72
CA VAL A 36 16.43 -4.72 -2.03
C VAL A 36 17.50 -3.65 -2.22
N ALA A 37 17.21 -2.58 -2.96
CA ALA A 37 18.14 -1.47 -3.16
C ALA A 37 18.56 -0.83 -1.83
N TRP A 38 17.61 -0.50 -0.96
CA TRP A 38 17.91 0.12 0.33
C TRP A 38 18.57 -0.83 1.33
N ALA A 39 18.35 -2.15 1.23
CA ALA A 39 19.13 -3.13 1.98
C ALA A 39 20.61 -3.10 1.55
N ILE A 40 20.89 -2.99 0.24
CA ILE A 40 22.25 -2.82 -0.27
C ILE A 40 22.85 -1.51 0.25
N THR A 41 22.08 -0.42 0.27
CA THR A 41 22.50 0.86 0.85
C THR A 41 22.89 0.72 2.31
N THR A 42 22.05 0.12 3.16
CA THR A 42 22.33 0.02 4.60
C THR A 42 23.49 -0.92 4.90
N VAL A 43 23.66 -2.01 4.15
CA VAL A 43 24.88 -2.85 4.23
C VAL A 43 26.12 -2.03 3.88
N SER A 44 26.06 -1.25 2.80
CA SER A 44 27.18 -0.45 2.31
C SER A 44 27.56 0.65 3.31
N VAL A 45 26.57 1.34 3.89
CA VAL A 45 26.78 2.31 4.98
C VAL A 45 27.37 1.63 6.21
N CYS A 46 26.87 0.45 6.61
CA CYS A 46 27.40 -0.29 7.75
C CYS A 46 28.89 -0.60 7.58
N LEU A 47 29.29 -1.10 6.41
CA LEU A 47 30.69 -1.38 6.10
C LEU A 47 31.53 -0.10 6.07
N GLY A 48 31.01 0.95 5.42
CA GLY A 48 31.69 2.23 5.30
C GLY A 48 31.95 2.89 6.66
N LEU A 49 30.91 3.01 7.49
CA LEU A 49 31.02 3.58 8.84
C LEU A 49 31.80 2.69 9.79
N GLY A 50 31.70 1.36 9.68
CA GLY A 50 32.54 0.43 10.42
C GLY A 50 34.03 0.65 10.11
N ALA A 51 34.37 0.86 8.84
CA ALA A 51 35.74 1.19 8.44
C ALA A 51 36.19 2.57 8.94
N VAL A 52 35.30 3.56 8.98
CA VAL A 52 35.59 4.88 9.59
C VAL A 52 35.84 4.74 11.09
N ALA A 53 35.02 4.00 11.83
CA ALA A 53 35.20 3.77 13.25
C ALA A 53 36.51 3.04 13.55
N VAL A 54 36.81 1.97 12.82
CA VAL A 54 38.06 1.21 12.97
C VAL A 54 39.28 2.08 12.60
N GLY A 55 39.21 2.80 11.47
CA GLY A 55 40.30 3.64 10.98
C GLY A 55 40.61 4.83 11.89
N THR A 56 39.59 5.43 12.49
CA THR A 56 39.79 6.55 13.44
C THR A 56 40.33 6.09 14.80
N LEU A 57 39.93 4.91 15.27
CA LEU A 57 40.43 4.35 16.54
C LEU A 57 41.85 3.76 16.42
N LEU A 58 42.05 2.91 15.42
CA LEU A 58 43.26 2.10 15.26
C LEU A 58 44.27 2.70 14.27
N GLY A 59 43.83 3.62 13.41
CA GLY A 59 44.60 4.14 12.28
C GLY A 59 44.08 3.59 10.95
N PHE A 60 43.97 4.46 9.95
CA PHE A 60 43.63 4.04 8.60
C PHE A 60 44.79 3.27 7.96
N GLY A 61 44.45 2.38 7.05
CA GLY A 61 45.35 1.73 6.13
C GLY A 61 44.66 1.52 4.79
N PRO A 62 45.33 0.91 3.80
CA PRO A 62 44.76 0.71 2.48
C PRO A 62 43.42 -0.04 2.50
N LEU A 63 43.29 -1.08 3.34
CA LEU A 63 42.06 -1.86 3.43
C LEU A 63 40.90 -1.06 4.03
N THR A 64 41.09 -0.41 5.17
CA THR A 64 40.02 0.38 5.81
C THR A 64 39.62 1.57 4.96
N PHE A 65 40.57 2.20 4.26
CA PHE A 65 40.28 3.22 3.25
C PHE A 65 39.42 2.68 2.10
N ARG A 66 39.78 1.53 1.52
CA ARG A 66 38.99 0.90 0.44
C ARG A 66 37.58 0.55 0.89
N VAL A 67 37.41 -0.07 2.06
CA VAL A 67 36.09 -0.43 2.59
C VAL A 67 35.25 0.83 2.82
N PHE A 68 35.83 1.90 3.35
CA PHE A 68 35.16 3.19 3.49
C PHE A 68 34.72 3.77 2.15
N GLN A 69 35.62 3.82 1.17
CA GLN A 69 35.34 4.42 -0.13
C GLN A 69 34.35 3.59 -0.96
N ILE A 70 34.50 2.27 -1.00
CA ILE A 70 33.59 1.39 -1.73
C ILE A 70 32.21 1.38 -1.06
N GLY A 71 32.15 1.19 0.25
CA GLY A 71 30.87 1.11 0.96
C GLY A 71 30.18 2.46 1.09
N GLY A 72 30.86 3.44 1.72
CA GLY A 72 30.28 4.73 2.07
C GLY A 72 30.24 5.74 0.93
N ALA A 73 31.24 5.75 0.05
CA ALA A 73 31.32 6.75 -1.02
C ALA A 73 30.78 6.25 -2.37
N LEU A 74 30.88 4.95 -2.69
CA LEU A 74 30.39 4.41 -3.97
C LEU A 74 29.02 3.76 -3.84
N LEU A 75 28.91 2.66 -3.09
CA LEU A 75 27.71 1.81 -3.10
C LEU A 75 26.53 2.41 -2.34
N ALA A 76 26.77 3.04 -1.19
CA ALA A 76 25.71 3.66 -0.39
C ALA A 76 24.89 4.72 -1.16
N PRO A 77 25.50 5.78 -1.74
CA PRO A 77 24.74 6.78 -2.49
C PRO A 77 24.12 6.21 -3.78
N LEU A 78 24.84 5.34 -4.49
CA LEU A 78 24.36 4.73 -5.74
C LEU A 78 23.08 3.92 -5.52
N TRP A 79 23.05 3.07 -4.49
CA TRP A 79 21.86 2.26 -4.20
C TRP A 79 20.76 3.02 -3.45
N LEU A 80 21.10 4.13 -2.77
CA LEU A 80 20.10 5.05 -2.24
C LEU A 80 19.31 5.68 -3.38
N ALA A 81 20.02 6.20 -4.39
CA ALA A 81 19.46 6.73 -5.62
C ALA A 81 18.71 5.64 -6.40
N GLY A 82 19.29 4.45 -6.53
CA GLY A 82 18.66 3.28 -7.15
C GLY A 82 17.33 2.91 -6.49
N GLY A 83 17.24 2.92 -5.16
CA GLY A 83 16.00 2.65 -4.45
C GLY A 83 14.94 3.72 -4.67
N LEU A 84 15.30 5.00 -4.78
CA LEU A 84 14.36 6.06 -5.16
C LEU A 84 13.88 5.94 -6.62
N ILE A 85 14.73 5.46 -7.54
CA ILE A 85 14.28 5.09 -8.89
C ILE A 85 13.24 3.98 -8.81
N GLN A 86 13.53 2.90 -8.07
CA GLN A 86 12.57 1.79 -7.91
C GLN A 86 11.26 2.25 -7.26
N LEU A 87 11.34 3.18 -6.32
CA LEU A 87 10.17 3.70 -5.61
C LEU A 87 9.31 4.58 -6.51
N LEU A 88 9.89 5.52 -7.27
CA LEU A 88 9.14 6.55 -8.00
C LEU A 88 8.78 6.21 -9.45
N ALA A 89 9.53 5.29 -10.06
CA ALA A 89 9.33 4.93 -11.46
C ALA A 89 8.05 4.09 -11.62
N GLU A 90 7.16 4.58 -12.49
CA GLU A 90 5.95 3.88 -12.91
C GLU A 90 6.27 2.84 -14.00
N SER A 91 7.26 3.11 -14.88
CA SER A 91 7.57 2.21 -15.99
C SER A 91 8.57 1.10 -15.61
N ARG A 92 8.29 -0.13 -16.06
CA ARG A 92 9.19 -1.28 -15.89
C ARG A 92 10.55 -1.06 -16.52
N SER A 93 10.61 -0.35 -17.65
CA SER A 93 11.86 -0.03 -18.34
C SER A 93 12.75 0.90 -17.51
N ALA A 94 12.18 1.89 -16.82
CA ALA A 94 12.94 2.76 -15.92
C ALA A 94 13.45 1.99 -14.69
N ARG A 95 12.64 1.10 -14.12
CA ARG A 95 13.06 0.22 -13.01
C ARG A 95 14.18 -0.72 -13.44
N LEU A 96 14.05 -1.37 -14.59
CA LEU A 96 15.09 -2.23 -15.15
C LEU A 96 16.36 -1.43 -15.44
N GLY A 97 16.21 -0.22 -15.99
CA GLY A 97 17.32 0.72 -16.21
C GLY A 97 18.05 1.05 -14.91
N GLY A 98 17.31 1.30 -13.81
CA GLY A 98 17.89 1.50 -12.48
C GLY A 98 18.70 0.30 -11.99
N TRP A 99 18.20 -0.93 -12.19
CA TRP A 99 18.93 -2.16 -11.85
C TRP A 99 20.20 -2.34 -12.67
N LEU A 100 20.13 -2.11 -13.99
CA LEU A 100 21.28 -2.21 -14.88
C LEU A 100 22.35 -1.16 -14.56
N LEU A 101 21.91 0.09 -14.31
CA LEU A 101 22.80 1.19 -13.94
C LEU A 101 23.48 0.92 -12.60
N GLY A 102 22.70 0.63 -11.56
CA GLY A 102 23.21 0.35 -10.21
C GLY A 102 24.11 -0.88 -10.17
N GLY A 103 23.68 -1.99 -10.79
CA GLY A 103 24.46 -3.22 -10.85
C GLY A 103 25.75 -3.08 -11.66
N GLY A 104 25.67 -2.47 -12.84
CA GLY A 104 26.82 -2.24 -13.71
C GLY A 104 27.87 -1.32 -13.08
N LEU A 105 27.45 -0.17 -12.55
CA LEU A 105 28.37 0.77 -11.87
C LEU A 105 28.93 0.19 -10.58
N SER A 106 28.15 -0.58 -9.82
CA SER A 106 28.65 -1.30 -8.65
C SER A 106 29.76 -2.26 -9.04
N PHE A 107 29.55 -3.09 -10.05
CA PHE A 107 30.54 -4.08 -10.48
C PHE A 107 31.83 -3.42 -10.98
N VAL A 108 31.71 -2.52 -11.95
CA VAL A 108 32.87 -1.82 -12.54
C VAL A 108 33.59 -0.99 -11.47
N GLY A 109 32.83 -0.26 -10.66
CA GLY A 109 33.41 0.64 -9.67
C GLY A 109 34.08 -0.10 -8.51
N VAL A 110 33.49 -1.17 -8.01
CA VAL A 110 34.11 -2.02 -6.99
C VAL A 110 35.41 -2.63 -7.52
N VAL A 111 35.44 -3.13 -8.75
CA VAL A 111 36.65 -3.71 -9.35
C VAL A 111 37.77 -2.67 -9.44
N ILE A 112 37.49 -1.50 -10.01
CA ILE A 112 38.46 -0.40 -10.13
C ILE A 112 38.98 0.01 -8.74
N MET A 113 38.07 0.33 -7.81
CA MET A 113 38.45 0.79 -6.47
C MET A 113 39.05 -0.32 -5.58
N ALA A 114 38.87 -1.60 -5.90
CA ALA A 114 39.50 -2.69 -5.15
C ALA A 114 40.93 -2.98 -5.63
N LEU A 115 41.19 -2.85 -6.93
CA LEU A 115 42.46 -3.25 -7.55
C LEU A 115 43.43 -2.08 -7.74
N ASP A 116 42.94 -0.86 -7.93
CA ASP A 116 43.80 0.28 -8.28
C ASP A 116 44.70 0.70 -7.12
N PRO A 117 45.89 1.29 -7.40
CA PRO A 117 46.84 1.68 -6.37
C PRO A 117 46.26 2.69 -5.37
N VAL A 118 46.75 2.62 -4.14
CA VAL A 118 46.39 3.53 -3.05
C VAL A 118 47.68 4.13 -2.50
N GLN A 119 47.72 5.46 -2.38
CA GLN A 119 48.87 6.18 -1.86
C GLN A 119 49.06 5.93 -0.35
N SER A 120 50.31 6.01 0.10
CA SER A 120 50.68 5.77 1.51
C SER A 120 50.39 6.98 2.43
N GLY A 121 50.90 6.96 3.66
CA GLY A 121 50.76 8.08 4.60
C GLY A 121 49.38 8.17 5.25
N PHE A 122 48.83 7.04 5.71
CA PHE A 122 47.62 7.01 6.51
C PHE A 122 47.90 7.36 7.97
N ASN A 123 46.88 7.91 8.63
CA ASN A 123 46.91 8.25 10.05
C ASN A 123 45.51 7.99 10.66
N LYS A 124 45.20 8.55 11.83
CA LYS A 124 43.89 8.38 12.48
C LYS A 124 42.81 9.35 12.02
N THR A 125 43.16 10.36 11.22
CA THR A 125 42.21 11.31 10.66
C THR A 125 41.54 10.71 9.42
N LEU A 126 40.29 11.08 9.17
CA LEU A 126 39.54 10.61 8.01
C LEU A 126 40.30 10.97 6.72
N PRO A 127 40.68 9.99 5.89
CA PRO A 127 41.50 10.23 4.71
C PRO A 127 40.72 10.95 3.61
N ILE A 128 41.36 11.93 2.98
CA ILE A 128 40.82 12.66 1.83
C ILE A 128 41.02 11.80 0.57
N ALA A 129 39.91 11.47 -0.12
CA ALA A 129 39.94 10.55 -1.26
C ALA A 129 40.90 10.97 -2.38
N THR A 130 40.93 12.27 -2.71
CA THR A 130 41.78 12.85 -3.77
C THR A 130 43.27 12.81 -3.46
N GLU A 131 43.66 12.63 -2.20
CA GLU A 131 45.06 12.47 -1.81
C GLU A 131 45.51 11.01 -1.82
N LYS A 132 44.55 10.08 -1.80
CA LYS A 132 44.82 8.64 -1.64
C LYS A 132 44.60 7.83 -2.91
N TRP A 133 43.70 8.29 -3.79
CA TRP A 133 43.47 7.69 -5.09
C TRP A 133 44.38 8.26 -6.18
N ASP A 134 44.71 7.40 -7.15
CA ASP A 134 45.20 7.84 -8.46
C ASP A 134 44.01 8.28 -9.35
N ILE A 135 44.30 8.69 -10.59
CA ILE A 135 43.33 9.30 -11.51
C ILE A 135 42.06 8.43 -11.72
N PRO A 136 42.13 7.12 -12.06
CA PRO A 136 40.92 6.40 -12.44
C PRO A 136 39.86 6.28 -11.33
N PRO A 137 40.18 5.88 -10.08
CA PRO A 137 39.21 5.79 -9.00
C PRO A 137 38.63 7.15 -8.60
N GLU A 138 39.43 8.22 -8.64
CA GLU A 138 38.98 9.56 -8.32
C GLU A 138 37.90 10.06 -9.30
N TRP A 139 38.16 9.94 -10.60
CA TRP A 139 37.22 10.37 -11.64
C TRP A 139 35.97 9.51 -11.70
N LEU A 140 36.12 8.20 -11.49
CA LEU A 140 34.99 7.28 -11.34
C LEU A 140 34.08 7.72 -10.18
N ALA A 141 34.63 7.91 -8.98
CA ALA A 141 33.85 8.28 -7.80
C ALA A 141 33.11 9.61 -8.02
N ARG A 142 33.80 10.63 -8.56
CA ARG A 142 33.17 11.91 -8.90
C ARG A 142 32.08 11.77 -9.95
N GLY A 143 32.31 10.97 -10.99
CA GLY A 143 31.32 10.73 -12.05
C GLY A 143 30.05 10.08 -11.50
N VAL A 144 30.19 9.07 -10.65
CA VAL A 144 29.07 8.42 -9.96
C VAL A 144 28.36 9.40 -9.03
N HIS A 145 29.09 10.21 -8.26
CA HIS A 145 28.48 11.24 -7.40
C HIS A 145 27.67 12.27 -8.17
N VAL A 146 28.16 12.75 -9.31
CA VAL A 146 27.42 13.69 -10.16
C VAL A 146 26.14 13.04 -10.69
N LEU A 147 26.22 11.79 -11.14
CA LEU A 147 25.07 11.03 -11.60
C LEU A 147 24.04 10.84 -10.47
N ASP A 148 24.48 10.42 -9.29
CA ASP A 148 23.62 10.22 -8.13
C ASP A 148 22.95 11.52 -7.70
N LEU A 149 23.68 12.65 -7.69
CA LEU A 149 23.11 13.97 -7.40
C LEU A 149 22.00 14.33 -8.40
N VAL A 150 22.20 14.07 -9.69
CA VAL A 150 21.17 14.32 -10.71
C VAL A 150 19.94 13.44 -10.46
N ILE A 151 20.12 12.16 -10.16
CA ILE A 151 19.02 11.23 -9.87
C ILE A 151 18.26 11.69 -8.62
N LEU A 152 18.95 11.98 -7.52
CA LEU A 152 18.34 12.44 -6.27
C LEU A 152 17.61 13.78 -6.44
N PHE A 153 18.18 14.70 -7.23
CA PHE A 153 17.55 15.98 -7.51
C PHE A 153 16.28 15.84 -8.36
N VAL A 154 16.32 15.00 -9.40
CA VAL A 154 15.14 14.69 -10.22
C VAL A 154 14.06 14.00 -9.37
N ALA A 155 14.44 13.01 -8.55
CA ALA A 155 13.53 12.35 -7.63
C ALA A 155 12.85 13.34 -6.68
N LEU A 156 13.62 14.28 -6.11
CA LEU A 156 13.08 15.33 -5.25
C LEU A 156 12.10 16.25 -6.00
N ILE A 157 12.42 16.66 -7.23
CA ILE A 157 11.51 17.47 -8.06
C ILE A 157 10.20 16.72 -8.33
N VAL A 158 10.29 15.46 -8.76
CA VAL A 158 9.11 14.61 -9.01
C VAL A 158 8.26 14.52 -7.74
N ALA A 159 8.90 14.30 -6.59
CA ALA A 159 8.19 14.21 -5.32
C ALA A 159 7.45 15.49 -4.94
N LEU A 160 8.11 16.64 -5.07
CA LEU A 160 7.50 17.94 -4.77
C LEU A 160 6.37 18.29 -5.73
N ILE A 161 6.48 17.92 -7.01
CA ILE A 161 5.40 18.13 -8.00
C ILE A 161 4.19 17.26 -7.66
N ARG A 162 4.39 15.96 -7.39
CA ARG A 162 3.31 15.01 -7.05
C ARG A 162 2.63 15.34 -5.71
N MET A 163 3.38 15.78 -4.70
CA MET A 163 2.79 16.27 -3.45
C MET A 163 1.88 17.48 -3.67
N ARG A 164 2.26 18.38 -4.57
CA ARG A 164 1.47 19.58 -4.86
C ARG A 164 0.18 19.27 -5.62
N SER A 165 0.15 18.22 -6.43
CA SER A 165 -1.07 17.83 -7.16
C SER A 165 -2.15 17.22 -6.25
N GLY A 166 -1.86 16.96 -4.97
CA GLY A 166 -2.84 16.41 -4.02
C GLY A 166 -3.18 14.95 -4.28
N ASP A 167 -2.23 14.20 -4.84
CA ASP A 167 -2.39 12.76 -5.05
C ASP A 167 -2.04 12.02 -3.75
N ASP A 168 -3.06 11.73 -2.95
CA ASP A 168 -2.91 11.06 -1.66
C ASP A 168 -2.44 9.60 -1.79
N TYR A 169 -2.55 9.00 -3.00
CA TYR A 169 -2.16 7.61 -3.27
C TYR A 169 -0.67 7.36 -3.02
N ASP A 170 0.17 8.38 -3.20
CA ASP A 170 1.63 8.30 -3.12
C ASP A 170 2.25 9.19 -2.04
N ALA A 171 1.45 9.76 -1.15
CA ALA A 171 1.93 10.72 -0.15
C ALA A 171 3.13 10.19 0.65
N ASP A 172 3.14 8.89 0.99
CA ASP A 172 4.25 8.27 1.72
C ASP A 172 5.50 8.03 0.87
N ASN A 173 5.35 7.70 -0.41
CA ASN A 173 6.45 7.61 -1.37
C ASN A 173 7.14 8.98 -1.51
N MET A 174 6.35 10.05 -1.53
CA MET A 174 6.87 11.41 -1.63
C MET A 174 7.54 11.84 -0.32
N ASN A 175 6.93 11.54 0.84
CA ASN A 175 7.51 11.82 2.15
C ASN A 175 8.87 11.12 2.32
N ALA A 176 8.97 9.85 1.92
CA ALA A 176 10.25 9.13 1.92
C ALA A 176 11.29 9.83 1.04
N THR A 177 10.90 10.28 -0.15
CA THR A 177 11.79 10.97 -1.08
C THR A 177 12.27 12.32 -0.54
N VAL A 178 11.37 13.12 0.03
CA VAL A 178 11.69 14.44 0.62
C VAL A 178 12.64 14.32 1.82
N VAL A 179 12.68 13.17 2.48
CA VAL A 179 13.66 12.88 3.55
C VAL A 179 14.96 12.33 2.97
N LEU A 180 14.89 11.30 2.12
CA LEU A 180 16.06 10.55 1.68
C LEU A 180 16.89 11.31 0.63
N ALA A 181 16.27 12.03 -0.30
CA ALA A 181 17.01 12.73 -1.35
C ALA A 181 17.92 13.85 -0.78
N PRO A 182 17.46 14.73 0.14
CA PRO A 182 18.34 15.71 0.77
C PRO A 182 19.45 15.08 1.61
N ILE A 183 19.16 14.00 2.36
CA ILE A 183 20.18 13.28 3.14
C ILE A 183 21.25 12.71 2.20
N GLY A 184 20.84 12.06 1.11
CA GLY A 184 21.74 11.50 0.11
C GLY A 184 22.60 12.58 -0.56
N MET A 185 21.98 13.69 -0.99
CA MET A 185 22.70 14.81 -1.61
C MET A 185 23.71 15.44 -0.64
N ALA A 186 23.34 15.61 0.64
CA ALA A 186 24.25 16.12 1.67
C ALA A 186 25.40 15.14 1.94
N ALA A 187 25.12 13.82 2.01
CA ALA A 187 26.14 12.79 2.16
C ALA A 187 27.13 12.79 0.99
N ILE A 188 26.66 12.88 -0.25
CA ILE A 188 27.51 13.03 -1.44
C ILE A 188 28.30 14.34 -1.37
N GLY A 189 27.66 15.46 -1.05
CA GLY A 189 28.31 16.76 -0.88
C GLY A 189 29.45 16.71 0.14
N SER A 190 29.31 15.94 1.22
CA SER A 190 30.38 15.73 2.20
C SER A 190 31.61 15.00 1.66
N GLN A 191 31.48 14.28 0.55
CA GLN A 191 32.60 13.61 -0.14
C GLN A 191 33.24 14.50 -1.21
N LEU A 192 32.46 15.41 -1.81
CA LEU A 192 32.91 16.30 -2.87
C LEU A 192 33.61 17.55 -2.32
N PHE A 193 33.22 18.01 -1.13
CA PHE A 193 33.79 19.20 -0.49
C PHE A 193 34.66 18.81 0.71
N LEU A 194 35.68 19.62 0.97
CA LEU A 194 36.50 19.49 2.17
C LEU A 194 35.69 19.89 3.41
N VAL A 195 35.10 18.89 4.07
CA VAL A 195 34.37 19.05 5.33
C VAL A 195 35.02 18.24 6.44
N GLN A 196 34.74 18.61 7.70
CA GLN A 196 35.26 17.88 8.85
C GLN A 196 34.68 16.46 8.91
N GLY A 197 35.49 15.48 9.34
CA GLY A 197 35.08 14.07 9.40
C GLY A 197 33.84 13.80 10.25
N ILE A 198 33.51 14.68 11.21
CA ILE A 198 32.27 14.60 11.99
C ILE A 198 31.03 14.71 11.11
N PHE A 199 31.05 15.59 10.09
CA PHE A 199 29.93 15.77 9.16
C PHE A 199 29.80 14.56 8.24
N VAL A 200 30.91 14.03 7.74
CA VAL A 200 30.90 12.80 6.93
C VAL A 200 30.27 11.64 7.70
N ALA A 201 30.72 11.39 8.92
CA ALA A 201 30.19 10.32 9.75
C ALA A 201 28.71 10.53 10.10
N ALA A 202 28.31 11.75 10.45
CA ALA A 202 26.92 12.07 10.80
C ALA A 202 25.97 11.95 9.60
N LEU A 203 26.37 12.44 8.41
CA LEU A 203 25.54 12.39 7.21
C LEU A 203 25.39 10.97 6.67
N LEU A 204 26.46 10.16 6.72
CA LEU A 204 26.35 8.73 6.40
C LEU A 204 25.47 8.00 7.43
N ALA A 205 25.56 8.33 8.72
CA ALA A 205 24.70 7.74 9.75
C ALA A 205 23.22 8.18 9.64
N ALA A 206 22.95 9.33 9.02
CA ALA A 206 21.59 9.79 8.77
C ALA A 206 20.86 8.96 7.70
N ILE A 207 21.59 8.35 6.75
CA ILE A 207 21.01 7.51 5.69
C ILE A 207 20.17 6.35 6.26
N PRO A 208 20.70 5.43 7.09
CA PRO A 208 19.92 4.33 7.63
C PRO A 208 18.78 4.83 8.53
N GLY A 209 18.93 5.95 9.25
CA GLY A 209 17.85 6.57 10.01
C GLY A 209 16.71 7.09 9.13
N GLY A 210 17.04 7.72 8.01
CA GLY A 210 16.07 8.14 7.00
C GLY A 210 15.37 6.95 6.33
N ILE A 211 16.10 5.87 6.05
CA ILE A 211 15.52 4.64 5.49
C ILE A 211 14.59 3.99 6.51
N TRP A 212 14.99 3.91 7.77
CA TRP A 212 14.14 3.41 8.86
C TRP A 212 12.84 4.22 8.96
N TYR A 213 12.94 5.55 8.92
CA TYR A 213 11.78 6.43 8.89
C TYR A 213 10.85 6.16 7.70
N ALA A 214 11.41 5.99 6.50
CA ALA A 214 10.65 5.71 5.29
C ALA A 214 9.94 4.34 5.34
N VAL A 215 10.62 3.31 5.84
CA VAL A 215 10.12 1.93 5.88
C VAL A 215 8.99 1.74 6.90
N ASN A 216 8.90 2.58 7.93
CA ASN A 216 7.80 2.56 8.91
C ASN A 216 6.46 3.06 8.33
N ARG A 217 6.45 3.46 7.06
CA ARG A 217 5.26 3.90 6.34
C ARG A 217 4.85 2.87 5.29
N PRO A 218 3.56 2.77 4.98
CA PRO A 218 3.08 1.95 3.86
C PRO A 218 3.50 2.60 2.53
N LEU A 219 4.75 2.36 2.12
CA LEU A 219 5.23 2.77 0.80
C LEU A 219 4.51 1.95 -0.27
N ALA A 220 3.77 2.62 -1.14
CA ALA A 220 3.03 1.98 -2.21
C ALA A 220 4.02 1.45 -3.27
N PRO A 221 4.06 0.14 -3.53
CA PRO A 221 4.61 -0.34 -4.79
C PRO A 221 3.72 0.24 -5.90
N TYR A 222 4.27 0.93 -6.90
CA TYR A 222 3.50 1.05 -8.14
C TYR A 222 3.48 -0.35 -8.77
N ASP A 223 2.48 -1.14 -8.40
CA ASP A 223 2.12 -2.35 -9.12
C ASP A 223 1.54 -1.95 -10.47
N ASP A 224 1.81 -2.80 -11.44
CA ASP A 224 1.63 -2.50 -12.84
C ASP A 224 0.15 -2.22 -13.15
N GLU A 225 -0.18 -0.99 -13.56
CA GLU A 225 -1.22 -0.86 -14.57
C GLU A 225 -0.72 -1.64 -15.77
N GLU A 226 -1.32 -2.81 -16.03
CA GLU A 226 -1.21 -3.45 -17.33
C GLU A 226 -1.48 -2.36 -18.37
N GLU A 227 -0.47 -1.99 -19.17
CA GLU A 227 -0.72 -1.18 -20.37
C GLU A 227 -1.94 -1.80 -21.05
N PRO A 228 -3.05 -1.05 -21.23
CA PRO A 228 -4.23 -1.63 -21.81
C PRO A 228 -3.80 -2.23 -23.13
N ALA A 229 -3.91 -3.57 -23.23
CA ALA A 229 -3.52 -4.30 -24.42
C ALA A 229 -4.07 -3.53 -25.63
N PRO A 230 -3.25 -3.22 -26.65
CA PRO A 230 -3.68 -2.42 -27.78
C PRO A 230 -5.00 -2.99 -28.26
N GLN A 231 -6.05 -2.16 -28.17
CA GLN A 231 -7.41 -2.56 -28.44
C GLN A 231 -7.41 -3.22 -29.81
N GLN A 232 -7.49 -4.55 -29.85
CA GLN A 232 -7.59 -5.26 -31.12
C GLN A 232 -8.93 -4.79 -31.69
N GLY A 233 -8.86 -3.94 -32.70
CA GLY A 233 -10.03 -3.57 -33.49
C GLY A 233 -10.74 -4.85 -33.93
N PRO A 234 -12.06 -4.78 -34.18
CA PRO A 234 -12.82 -5.95 -34.61
C PRO A 234 -12.09 -6.62 -35.78
N PRO A 235 -11.97 -7.95 -35.77
CA PRO A 235 -11.14 -8.66 -36.75
C PRO A 235 -11.64 -8.33 -38.15
N SER A 236 -10.82 -7.63 -38.92
CA SER A 236 -11.05 -7.39 -40.34
C SER A 236 -10.63 -8.64 -41.12
N GLY A 237 -11.48 -9.66 -41.08
CA GLY A 237 -11.33 -10.90 -41.82
C GLY A 237 -12.64 -11.68 -41.84
N PRO A 238 -12.93 -12.46 -42.91
CA PRO A 238 -14.14 -13.27 -42.94
C PRO A 238 -14.14 -14.26 -41.78
N MET A 239 -15.20 -14.24 -40.98
CA MET A 239 -15.42 -15.13 -39.84
C MET A 239 -15.20 -16.60 -40.27
N PRO A 240 -14.40 -17.40 -39.54
CA PRO A 240 -14.36 -18.83 -39.78
C PRO A 240 -15.72 -19.43 -39.43
N VAL A 241 -16.30 -20.15 -40.40
CA VAL A 241 -17.53 -20.93 -40.21
C VAL A 241 -17.26 -21.98 -39.14
N GLN A 242 -17.91 -21.84 -37.98
CA GLN A 242 -17.91 -22.87 -36.95
C GLN A 242 -18.60 -24.12 -37.51
N PRO A 243 -18.00 -25.32 -37.43
CA PRO A 243 -18.69 -26.54 -37.81
C PRO A 243 -19.87 -26.75 -36.85
N GLN A 244 -21.08 -26.77 -37.41
CA GLN A 244 -22.31 -27.06 -36.69
C GLN A 244 -22.18 -28.42 -36.00
N GLN A 245 -22.28 -28.43 -34.66
CA GLN A 245 -22.45 -29.66 -33.91
C GLN A 245 -23.83 -30.25 -34.22
N PRO A 246 -23.95 -31.57 -34.46
CA PRO A 246 -25.24 -32.19 -34.68
C PRO A 246 -26.07 -32.15 -33.40
N VAL A 247 -27.23 -31.48 -33.51
CA VAL A 247 -28.27 -31.42 -32.49
C VAL A 247 -28.93 -32.80 -32.38
N TRP A 248 -28.75 -33.49 -31.26
CA TRP A 248 -29.56 -34.67 -30.94
C TRP A 248 -30.94 -34.22 -30.47
N GLN A 249 -31.93 -34.31 -31.37
CA GLN A 249 -33.35 -34.19 -31.02
C GLN A 249 -33.81 -35.46 -30.29
N GLU A 250 -34.02 -35.36 -28.99
CA GLU A 250 -34.83 -36.35 -28.27
C GLU A 250 -36.28 -36.24 -28.74
N GLN A 251 -36.68 -37.16 -29.63
CA GLN A 251 -38.07 -37.40 -29.95
C GLN A 251 -38.74 -38.17 -28.81
N SER A 252 -39.63 -37.47 -28.13
CA SER A 252 -40.56 -38.01 -27.14
C SER A 252 -41.52 -39.02 -27.78
N LEU A 253 -41.26 -40.31 -27.56
CA LEU A 253 -42.24 -41.37 -27.76
C LEU A 253 -42.92 -41.67 -26.43
N GLY A 254 -44.12 -41.13 -26.27
CA GLY A 254 -44.99 -41.42 -25.14
C GLY A 254 -45.31 -42.92 -25.04
N ARG A 255 -45.12 -43.49 -23.84
CA ARG A 255 -45.77 -44.74 -23.45
C ARG A 255 -46.23 -44.66 -22.00
N ARG A 256 -47.53 -44.37 -21.89
CA ARG A 256 -48.51 -44.58 -20.81
C ARG A 256 -48.00 -45.16 -19.49
N VAL A 257 -48.26 -44.40 -18.42
CA VAL A 257 -48.44 -44.91 -17.07
C VAL A 257 -49.81 -45.62 -16.98
N ALA A 258 -49.80 -46.86 -16.53
CA ALA A 258 -50.93 -47.52 -15.90
C ALA A 258 -50.35 -48.44 -14.81
N GLY A 259 -50.77 -48.18 -13.57
CA GLY A 259 -50.14 -48.76 -12.39
C GLY A 259 -50.40 -50.25 -12.18
N MET A 260 -49.69 -50.80 -11.20
CA MET A 260 -50.23 -51.80 -10.28
C MET A 260 -49.36 -51.87 -9.02
N GLN A 261 -50.04 -52.30 -7.97
CA GLN A 261 -49.83 -52.10 -6.55
C GLN A 261 -49.24 -53.38 -5.91
N GLN A 262 -48.81 -53.27 -4.64
CA GLN A 262 -48.43 -54.36 -3.71
C GLN A 262 -47.05 -55.01 -3.96
N GLN A 263 -46.23 -55.37 -2.95
CA GLN A 263 -46.49 -55.71 -1.56
C GLN A 263 -45.15 -55.75 -0.79
N SER A 264 -45.21 -55.44 0.50
CA SER A 264 -44.20 -55.77 1.51
C SER A 264 -43.85 -57.26 1.54
N MET A 265 -42.57 -57.62 1.79
CA MET A 265 -42.15 -58.50 2.90
C MET A 265 -40.65 -58.91 2.85
N ALA A 266 -40.07 -58.91 4.06
CA ALA A 266 -39.12 -59.88 4.63
C ALA A 266 -37.67 -60.03 4.12
N SER A 267 -36.73 -59.74 5.04
CA SER A 267 -35.46 -60.47 5.17
C SER A 267 -35.71 -61.89 5.74
N PRO A 268 -34.80 -62.84 5.48
CA PRO A 268 -34.19 -63.56 6.61
C PRO A 268 -32.68 -63.86 6.49
N MET A 269 -32.14 -64.22 7.66
CA MET A 269 -30.77 -64.54 8.11
C MET A 269 -30.12 -65.74 7.35
N SER A 270 -28.79 -65.98 7.37
CA SER A 270 -27.97 -66.62 8.43
C SER A 270 -26.51 -66.73 7.90
N GLY A 271 -25.41 -66.30 8.54
CA GLY A 271 -24.65 -66.90 9.67
C GLY A 271 -23.50 -67.83 9.19
N PRO A 272 -22.41 -68.16 9.95
CA PRO A 272 -22.09 -67.78 11.33
C PRO A 272 -20.59 -67.47 11.71
N MET A 273 -20.46 -66.61 12.72
CA MET A 273 -19.67 -66.72 13.99
C MET A 273 -18.18 -67.13 14.06
N SER A 274 -17.39 -66.36 14.84
CA SER A 274 -17.00 -66.73 16.24
C SER A 274 -16.45 -65.53 17.03
N ALA A 275 -16.93 -65.41 18.28
CA ALA A 275 -16.58 -64.44 19.33
C ALA A 275 -15.58 -65.13 20.33
N PRO A 276 -15.30 -64.70 21.60
CA PRO A 276 -15.99 -63.67 22.41
C PRO A 276 -15.15 -62.82 23.42
N MET A 277 -15.78 -61.71 23.84
CA MET A 277 -15.97 -61.16 25.21
C MET A 277 -14.80 -60.89 26.17
N GLY A 278 -14.83 -59.66 26.73
CA GLY A 278 -14.45 -59.41 28.14
C GLY A 278 -13.97 -57.99 28.47
N GLY A 279 -14.87 -57.09 28.89
CA GLY A 279 -14.56 -56.13 29.98
C GLY A 279 -14.96 -56.76 31.34
N PRO A 280 -14.92 -56.08 32.52
CA PRO A 280 -14.86 -54.62 32.70
C PRO A 280 -14.17 -54.13 34.03
N ILE A 281 -14.27 -52.81 34.33
CA ILE A 281 -14.24 -52.13 35.68
C ILE A 281 -12.90 -51.93 36.44
N GLY A 282 -12.53 -50.64 36.58
CA GLY A 282 -12.34 -49.89 37.85
C GLY A 282 -11.20 -50.21 38.84
N GLY A 283 -10.43 -49.18 39.22
CA GLY A 283 -9.73 -49.12 40.52
C GLY A 283 -8.34 -48.41 40.51
N PRO A 284 -7.96 -47.61 41.54
CA PRO A 284 -6.87 -46.62 41.48
C PRO A 284 -5.54 -47.09 42.11
N MET A 285 -4.50 -46.26 41.94
CA MET A 285 -3.26 -46.09 42.75
C MET A 285 -1.91 -46.47 42.12
N GLY A 286 -0.99 -45.49 42.11
CA GLY A 286 0.37 -45.67 42.64
C GLY A 286 1.53 -45.79 41.65
N GLY A 287 2.24 -44.69 41.41
CA GLY A 287 3.59 -44.69 40.82
C GLY A 287 4.47 -43.56 41.41
N PRO A 288 5.82 -43.73 41.49
CA PRO A 288 6.70 -43.11 42.49
C PRO A 288 7.28 -41.73 42.08
N PRO A 289 8.03 -41.04 42.97
CA PRO A 289 8.22 -39.59 42.94
C PRO A 289 9.36 -39.13 42.02
N MET A 290 9.19 -37.95 41.43
CA MET A 290 10.25 -37.21 40.73
C MET A 290 11.06 -36.35 41.71
N PRO A 291 12.38 -36.16 41.48
CA PRO A 291 13.24 -35.38 42.35
C PRO A 291 13.04 -33.88 42.16
N THR A 292 13.10 -33.16 43.29
CA THR A 292 13.10 -31.70 43.37
C THR A 292 14.41 -31.13 42.81
N THR A 293 14.31 -30.24 41.83
CA THR A 293 15.40 -29.34 41.44
C THR A 293 14.92 -27.89 41.58
N GLY A 294 15.76 -27.07 42.20
CA GLY A 294 15.49 -25.68 42.57
C GLY A 294 15.40 -24.72 41.37
N PRO A 295 15.22 -23.42 41.63
CA PRO A 295 14.90 -22.45 40.59
C PRO A 295 16.06 -22.27 39.62
N GLN A 296 15.84 -22.63 38.35
CA GLN A 296 16.73 -22.29 37.24
C GLN A 296 16.54 -20.82 36.84
N PRO A 297 17.62 -20.10 36.47
CA PRO A 297 17.55 -18.73 35.99
C PRO A 297 16.82 -18.66 34.63
N ALA A 298 15.97 -17.63 34.49
CA ALA A 298 15.12 -17.41 33.33
C ALA A 298 15.93 -17.32 32.02
N VAL A 299 15.58 -18.16 31.06
CA VAL A 299 15.97 -18.05 29.66
C VAL A 299 15.16 -16.91 29.03
N PRO A 300 15.77 -15.91 28.37
CA PRO A 300 15.02 -14.86 27.68
C PRO A 300 14.30 -15.44 26.45
N PRO A 301 13.01 -15.12 26.23
CA PRO A 301 12.29 -15.59 25.05
C PRO A 301 12.76 -14.89 23.77
N ALA A 302 12.70 -15.62 22.66
CA ALA A 302 13.04 -15.17 21.31
C ALA A 302 12.17 -14.00 20.82
N PRO A 303 12.65 -13.15 19.88
CA PRO A 303 11.90 -12.00 19.39
C PRO A 303 10.76 -12.47 18.46
N ARG A 304 9.53 -12.04 18.76
CA ARG A 304 8.29 -12.35 18.03
C ARG A 304 7.87 -11.14 17.18
N SER A 305 7.36 -11.36 15.97
CA SER A 305 6.94 -10.33 15.02
C SER A 305 5.47 -9.90 15.16
N GLY A 306 5.19 -8.65 14.79
CA GLY A 306 4.11 -8.24 13.88
C GLY A 306 2.65 -8.36 14.38
N LEU A 307 1.94 -7.23 14.39
CA LEU A 307 0.51 -7.05 14.69
C LEU A 307 0.05 -7.33 16.13
N GLY A 308 0.65 -8.29 16.82
CA GLY A 308 0.34 -8.58 18.23
C GLY A 308 0.70 -7.45 19.21
N ASP A 309 1.65 -6.59 18.85
CA ASP A 309 2.16 -5.51 19.70
C ASP A 309 1.24 -4.27 19.67
N LEU A 310 0.64 -3.97 18.52
CA LEU A 310 -0.41 -2.94 18.41
C LEU A 310 -1.67 -3.36 19.18
N VAL A 311 -1.97 -4.66 19.17
CA VAL A 311 -3.03 -5.26 19.99
C VAL A 311 -2.65 -5.27 21.48
N ALA A 312 -1.36 -5.33 21.83
CA ALA A 312 -0.90 -5.25 23.22
C ALA A 312 -0.89 -3.81 23.76
N GLU A 313 -0.50 -2.82 22.96
CA GLU A 313 -0.62 -1.39 23.29
C GLU A 313 -2.09 -0.96 23.42
N TYR A 314 -2.99 -1.49 22.60
CA TYR A 314 -4.43 -1.24 22.73
C TYR A 314 -5.04 -1.97 23.95
N ARG A 315 -4.62 -3.22 24.20
CA ARG A 315 -5.04 -4.01 25.38
C ARG A 315 -4.52 -3.44 26.70
N ALA A 316 -3.39 -2.72 26.69
CA ALA A 316 -2.89 -1.98 27.85
C ALA A 316 -3.71 -0.71 28.13
N GLY A 317 -4.36 -0.12 27.11
CA GLY A 317 -5.29 1.00 27.26
C GLY A 317 -6.66 0.60 27.84
N GLU A 318 -7.16 -0.60 27.53
CA GLU A 318 -8.45 -1.09 28.04
C GLU A 318 -8.41 -1.62 29.49
N GLN A 319 -7.23 -2.02 29.99
CA GLN A 319 -7.09 -2.52 31.37
C GLN A 319 -7.08 -1.42 32.44
N GLN A 320 -6.94 -0.15 32.06
CA GLN A 320 -7.16 0.99 32.95
C GLN A 320 -8.62 1.43 32.85
N GLY A 321 -9.51 0.63 33.44
CA GLY A 321 -10.97 0.76 33.35
C GLY A 321 -11.48 2.21 33.51
N GLY A 322 -12.06 2.73 32.43
CA GLY A 322 -12.84 3.95 32.40
C GLY A 322 -13.70 3.93 31.15
N GLY A 323 -15.01 3.66 31.32
CA GLY A 323 -15.97 3.62 30.21
C GLY A 323 -15.95 4.92 29.42
N PHE A 324 -15.91 4.80 28.10
CA PHE A 324 -15.94 5.95 27.19
C PHE A 324 -17.37 6.53 27.14
N ASP A 325 -17.61 7.56 27.93
CA ASP A 325 -18.87 8.32 27.92
C ASP A 325 -18.84 9.42 26.84
N TYR A 326 -19.30 9.06 25.65
CA TYR A 326 -19.32 9.92 24.45
C TYR A 326 -20.21 11.17 24.62
N ALA A 327 -21.11 11.20 25.61
CA ALA A 327 -22.02 12.33 25.85
C ALA A 327 -21.34 13.53 26.54
N SER A 328 -20.23 13.31 27.26
CA SER A 328 -19.56 14.34 28.06
C SER A 328 -18.69 15.33 27.26
N ARG A 329 -18.38 15.03 25.98
CA ARG A 329 -17.64 15.93 25.07
C ARG A 329 -18.52 16.89 24.27
N MET A 330 -19.84 16.70 24.28
CA MET A 330 -20.78 17.49 23.48
C MET A 330 -21.40 18.67 24.24
N GLN A 331 -21.00 18.92 25.49
CA GLN A 331 -21.62 19.95 26.31
C GLN A 331 -20.84 21.27 26.24
N PRO A 332 -21.48 22.40 25.87
CA PRO A 332 -20.81 23.69 25.85
C PRO A 332 -20.42 24.11 27.28
N PRO A 333 -19.23 24.72 27.49
CA PRO A 333 -18.76 25.08 28.82
C PRO A 333 -19.58 26.22 29.43
N PRO A 334 -19.79 26.25 30.77
CA PRO A 334 -20.41 27.39 31.44
C PRO A 334 -19.49 28.62 31.39
N PRO A 335 -20.05 29.84 31.36
CA PRO A 335 -19.25 31.06 31.22
C PRO A 335 -18.45 31.33 32.50
N GLN A 336 -17.12 31.16 32.44
CA GLN A 336 -16.19 31.55 33.48
C GLN A 336 -15.25 32.67 33.00
N GLN A 337 -15.08 33.64 33.89
CA GLN A 337 -14.45 34.95 33.70
C GLN A 337 -12.97 34.85 33.30
N GLN A 338 -12.57 35.66 32.31
CA GLN A 338 -11.20 35.72 31.81
C GLN A 338 -10.23 36.35 32.84
N PRO A 339 -9.06 35.73 33.12
CA PRO A 339 -7.97 36.37 33.85
C PRO A 339 -7.17 37.36 32.96
N PRO A 340 -6.46 38.35 33.54
CA PRO A 340 -5.96 39.52 32.82
C PRO A 340 -4.70 39.25 31.98
N LYS A 341 -4.63 39.88 30.81
CA LYS A 341 -3.52 39.80 29.85
C LYS A 341 -2.31 40.67 30.27
N PRO A 342 -1.05 40.26 30.00
CA PRO A 342 0.14 41.09 30.21
C PRO A 342 0.25 42.23 29.18
N PRO A 343 1.00 43.32 29.48
CA PRO A 343 1.04 44.52 28.65
C PRO A 343 1.89 44.33 27.39
N LEU A 344 1.37 44.81 26.26
CA LEU A 344 2.11 44.98 25.00
C LEU A 344 2.66 46.42 24.89
N PRO A 345 3.80 46.62 24.19
CA PRO A 345 4.45 47.93 24.03
C PRO A 345 3.65 48.88 23.11
N PRO A 346 3.84 50.21 23.24
CA PRO A 346 2.95 51.21 22.67
C PRO A 346 3.06 51.44 21.16
N ASP A 347 1.87 51.70 20.62
CA ASP A 347 1.40 52.15 19.32
C ASP A 347 2.32 53.03 18.44
N PHE A 348 2.31 52.72 17.13
CA PHE A 348 2.31 53.74 16.08
C PHE A 348 1.02 53.57 15.25
N GLY A 349 0.20 54.64 15.22
CA GLY A 349 -1.23 54.58 14.93
C GLY A 349 -1.66 54.71 13.46
N GLY A 350 -2.61 53.86 13.08
CA GLY A 350 -3.92 54.17 12.48
C GLY A 350 -4.05 54.78 11.07
N PRO A 351 -5.27 54.78 10.48
CA PRO A 351 -6.53 54.21 10.96
C PRO A 351 -6.98 52.95 10.20
N ALA A 352 -7.64 52.08 10.95
CA ALA A 352 -8.44 50.95 10.50
C ALA A 352 -9.82 51.40 10.02
N THR A 353 -10.45 50.60 9.15
CA THR A 353 -11.74 49.98 9.51
C THR A 353 -12.00 48.75 8.63
N GLY A 354 -11.93 47.57 9.25
CA GLY A 354 -12.57 46.33 8.77
C GLY A 354 -14.09 46.44 8.88
N THR A 355 -14.90 45.44 8.55
CA THR A 355 -14.95 44.17 9.31
C THR A 355 -15.79 43.15 8.51
N LEU A 356 -15.35 41.89 8.52
CA LEU A 356 -16.15 40.72 8.18
C LEU A 356 -17.29 40.57 9.21
N MET A 357 -18.53 40.38 8.75
CA MET A 357 -19.65 39.97 9.59
C MET A 357 -20.34 38.75 9.01
N ALA A 358 -20.81 37.92 9.95
CA ALA A 358 -21.36 36.59 9.81
C ALA A 358 -22.70 36.53 9.06
N ALA A 359 -23.03 35.31 8.64
CA ALA A 359 -24.30 34.89 8.09
C ALA A 359 -25.47 35.21 9.05
N ASP A 360 -26.45 35.95 8.54
CA ASP A 360 -27.89 35.66 8.61
C ASP A 360 -28.67 36.84 7.99
N ALA A 361 -29.81 36.52 7.37
CA ALA A 361 -30.81 37.41 6.73
C ALA A 361 -30.64 37.68 5.22
N TYR A 362 -31.38 36.91 4.42
CA TYR A 362 -31.69 37.21 3.02
C TYR A 362 -33.16 37.64 2.91
N ASN A 363 -33.42 38.88 2.49
CA ASN A 363 -34.68 39.26 1.85
C ASN A 363 -34.38 40.33 0.78
N PRO A 364 -35.00 40.26 -0.41
CA PRO A 364 -34.54 40.93 -1.61
C PRO A 364 -35.24 42.27 -1.81
N GLN A 365 -34.51 43.30 -2.27
CA GLN A 365 -35.00 44.35 -3.19
C GLN A 365 -33.93 45.42 -3.51
N ALA A 366 -33.46 45.39 -4.77
CA ALA A 366 -33.08 46.51 -5.66
C ALA A 366 -31.84 47.40 -5.36
N PRO A 367 -31.30 48.20 -6.33
CA PRO A 367 -31.48 48.23 -7.79
C PRO A 367 -30.15 48.22 -8.62
N GLU A 368 -30.39 48.22 -9.93
CA GLU A 368 -29.57 47.91 -11.10
C GLU A 368 -28.85 49.13 -11.73
N TYR A 369 -27.60 48.93 -12.21
CA TYR A 369 -26.90 49.69 -13.26
C TYR A 369 -25.61 48.89 -13.59
N GLY A 370 -25.29 48.37 -14.78
CA GLY A 370 -25.81 48.49 -16.13
C GLY A 370 -24.65 48.80 -17.09
N MET A 371 -24.04 47.78 -17.72
CA MET A 371 -23.26 47.91 -18.98
C MET A 371 -23.32 46.59 -19.78
N PRO A 372 -23.27 46.64 -21.14
CA PRO A 372 -23.97 45.69 -22.01
C PRO A 372 -23.11 44.56 -22.62
N VAL A 373 -23.77 43.44 -22.97
CA VAL A 373 -23.22 42.23 -23.60
C VAL A 373 -23.47 42.24 -25.12
N PRO A 374 -22.47 41.94 -25.98
CA PRO A 374 -22.70 41.64 -27.41
C PRO A 374 -22.96 40.14 -27.68
N PRO A 375 -23.69 39.80 -28.78
CA PRO A 375 -24.21 38.45 -29.03
C PRO A 375 -23.16 37.48 -29.64
N PRO A 376 -23.42 36.16 -29.63
CA PRO A 376 -22.46 35.17 -30.10
C PRO A 376 -22.52 35.03 -31.63
N THR A 377 -21.39 35.25 -32.30
CA THR A 377 -21.19 34.86 -33.70
C THR A 377 -20.04 33.86 -33.80
N ALA A 378 -20.33 32.74 -34.46
CA ALA A 378 -19.46 31.62 -34.76
C ALA A 378 -18.11 32.02 -35.40
N SER A 379 -17.04 31.33 -35.03
CA SER A 379 -15.87 31.15 -35.89
C SER A 379 -15.05 29.89 -35.54
N THR A 380 -15.20 28.92 -36.44
CA THR A 380 -14.16 28.07 -37.07
C THR A 380 -13.23 27.20 -36.21
N GLU A 381 -13.59 25.91 -36.23
CA GLU A 381 -12.68 24.76 -36.25
C GLU A 381 -11.53 24.94 -37.25
N PHE A 382 -10.32 24.62 -36.83
CA PHE A 382 -9.23 24.31 -37.74
C PHE A 382 -9.26 22.82 -38.06
N GLN A 383 -9.82 22.52 -39.23
CA GLN A 383 -9.86 21.24 -39.91
C GLN A 383 -8.49 20.96 -40.54
N MET A 384 -7.92 19.75 -40.36
CA MET A 384 -6.89 19.22 -41.26
C MET A 384 -7.54 18.22 -42.23
N PRO A 385 -7.07 18.14 -43.50
CA PRO A 385 -7.90 17.71 -44.62
C PRO A 385 -7.90 16.20 -44.88
N ASN A 386 -9.08 15.69 -45.20
CA ASN A 386 -9.34 14.33 -45.68
C ASN A 386 -9.21 14.32 -47.21
N THR A 387 -8.19 13.63 -47.75
CA THR A 387 -8.12 13.29 -49.18
C THR A 387 -8.86 11.99 -49.42
N GLY A 388 -9.97 12.09 -50.16
CA GLY A 388 -10.98 11.05 -50.26
C GLY A 388 -10.77 9.97 -51.31
N VAL A 389 -11.74 9.07 -51.37
CA VAL A 389 -12.16 8.34 -52.57
C VAL A 389 -13.68 8.12 -52.46
N LEU A 390 -14.42 8.66 -53.43
CA LEU A 390 -15.83 8.41 -53.69
C LEU A 390 -15.98 7.11 -54.51
N TYR A 391 -16.99 6.30 -54.20
CA TYR A 391 -17.58 5.35 -55.16
C TYR A 391 -19.08 5.60 -55.30
N PRO A 392 -19.64 5.58 -56.53
CA PRO A 392 -21.00 6.06 -56.82
C PRO A 392 -22.03 4.93 -56.83
N GLY A 393 -23.24 5.22 -56.35
CA GLY A 393 -24.39 4.32 -56.50
C GLY A 393 -25.62 4.79 -55.72
N GLN A 394 -26.56 5.40 -56.45
CA GLN A 394 -27.88 5.90 -56.05
C GLN A 394 -28.66 4.89 -55.16
N VAL A 395 -29.56 5.28 -54.24
CA VAL A 395 -30.78 6.05 -54.47
C VAL A 395 -31.37 6.59 -53.15
N GLN A 396 -32.03 7.71 -53.31
CA GLN A 396 -32.82 8.45 -52.36
C GLN A 396 -34.19 7.77 -52.15
N ALA A 397 -34.55 7.47 -50.90
CA ALA A 397 -35.93 7.21 -50.52
C ALA A 397 -36.14 7.68 -49.07
N ALA A 398 -36.66 8.89 -48.96
CA ALA A 398 -37.34 9.35 -47.76
C ALA A 398 -38.61 8.51 -47.60
N GLN A 399 -38.75 7.81 -46.48
CA GLN A 399 -40.05 7.44 -45.93
C GLN A 399 -39.91 7.17 -44.43
N SER A 400 -40.57 8.04 -43.68
CA SER A 400 -40.91 7.89 -42.27
C SER A 400 -41.73 6.61 -42.06
N MET A 401 -41.20 5.65 -41.30
CA MET A 401 -42.01 4.70 -40.56
C MET A 401 -41.43 4.51 -39.17
N ALA A 402 -42.32 4.64 -38.19
CA ALA A 402 -42.05 4.49 -36.77
C ALA A 402 -41.34 3.15 -36.50
N ALA A 403 -40.12 3.23 -35.99
CA ALA A 403 -39.41 2.10 -35.40
C ALA A 403 -39.23 2.40 -33.92
N ALA A 404 -39.60 1.43 -33.09
CA ALA A 404 -39.52 1.44 -31.65
C ALA A 404 -38.21 2.06 -31.14
N GLN A 405 -38.30 2.89 -30.11
CA GLN A 405 -37.17 3.37 -29.34
C GLN A 405 -36.32 2.16 -28.89
N VAL A 406 -35.21 1.94 -29.60
CA VAL A 406 -34.08 1.21 -29.06
C VAL A 406 -33.56 2.08 -27.89
N PRO A 407 -33.40 1.55 -26.67
CA PRO A 407 -32.83 2.33 -25.59
C PRO A 407 -31.45 2.80 -26.05
N ALA A 408 -31.23 4.12 -26.03
CA ALA A 408 -29.91 4.67 -26.26
C ALA A 408 -28.95 3.98 -25.29
N THR A 409 -27.99 3.23 -25.82
CA THR A 409 -26.86 2.71 -25.04
C THR A 409 -26.22 3.90 -24.35
N ALA A 410 -26.34 3.95 -23.02
CA ALA A 410 -25.71 4.97 -22.20
C ALA A 410 -24.23 5.03 -22.55
N THR A 411 -23.77 6.14 -23.11
CA THR A 411 -22.36 6.53 -23.10
C THR A 411 -21.96 6.75 -21.65
N GLY A 412 -21.56 5.66 -20.98
CA GLY A 412 -21.22 5.66 -19.56
C GLY A 412 -19.91 6.40 -19.30
N SER A 413 -19.94 7.32 -18.34
CA SER A 413 -18.73 7.80 -17.68
C SER A 413 -18.07 6.64 -16.91
N VAL A 414 -16.76 6.46 -17.06
CA VAL A 414 -15.96 5.51 -16.25
C VAL A 414 -15.80 6.01 -14.81
N ARG A 415 -15.97 7.32 -14.59
CA ARG A 415 -15.97 7.92 -13.26
C ARG A 415 -17.33 7.72 -12.60
N PRO A 416 -17.39 7.07 -11.42
CA PRO A 416 -18.59 6.97 -10.62
C PRO A 416 -19.00 8.35 -10.06
N SER A 417 -20.22 8.46 -9.53
CA SER A 417 -20.66 9.67 -8.84
C SER A 417 -19.75 9.96 -7.64
N PRO A 418 -19.33 11.23 -7.40
CA PRO A 418 -18.51 11.58 -6.25
C PRO A 418 -19.24 11.38 -4.90
N THR A 419 -20.55 11.10 -4.94
CA THR A 419 -21.35 10.81 -3.76
C THR A 419 -21.19 9.39 -3.25
N ILE A 420 -20.66 8.47 -4.06
CA ILE A 420 -20.57 7.05 -3.70
C ILE A 420 -19.72 6.85 -2.45
N TYR A 421 -20.21 6.01 -1.55
CA TYR A 421 -19.55 5.68 -0.29
C TYR A 421 -19.17 4.21 -0.29
N GLY A 422 -17.88 3.90 -0.07
CA GLY A 422 -17.36 2.53 -0.05
C GLY A 422 -16.77 2.16 1.30
N MET A 423 -16.85 0.88 1.64
CA MET A 423 -16.27 0.34 2.88
C MET A 423 -15.72 -1.07 2.67
N LEU A 424 -14.62 -1.38 3.34
CA LEU A 424 -14.05 -2.71 3.45
C LEU A 424 -13.90 -3.08 4.92
N THR A 425 -14.56 -4.16 5.33
CA THR A 425 -14.45 -4.69 6.68
C THR A 425 -13.68 -6.01 6.67
N VAL A 426 -12.62 -6.10 7.45
CA VAL A 426 -11.81 -7.31 7.62
C VAL A 426 -12.14 -7.96 8.96
N PHE A 427 -12.65 -9.18 8.91
CA PHE A 427 -12.90 -10.01 10.08
C PHE A 427 -11.80 -11.06 10.22
N THR A 428 -11.22 -11.14 11.41
CA THR A 428 -10.45 -12.29 11.86
C THR A 428 -11.40 -13.21 12.61
N LEU A 429 -11.60 -14.43 12.11
CA LEU A 429 -12.52 -15.41 12.66
C LEU A 429 -11.87 -16.24 13.76
N MET A 430 -12.70 -16.75 14.66
CA MET A 430 -12.36 -17.85 15.58
C MET A 430 -12.05 -19.12 14.78
N ASP A 431 -11.16 -19.97 15.32
CA ASP A 431 -10.87 -21.26 14.68
C ASP A 431 -12.14 -22.13 14.60
N GLY A 432 -12.37 -22.75 13.45
CA GLY A 432 -13.60 -23.51 13.15
C GLY A 432 -14.87 -22.68 12.91
N ALA A 433 -14.84 -21.35 13.03
CA ALA A 433 -16.04 -20.51 12.85
C ALA A 433 -16.33 -20.11 11.39
N GLY A 434 -15.49 -20.51 10.44
CA GLY A 434 -15.58 -20.15 9.02
C GLY A 434 -16.95 -20.41 8.40
N GLU A 435 -17.42 -21.65 8.43
CA GLU A 435 -18.71 -22.04 7.83
C GLU A 435 -19.91 -21.33 8.48
N ALA A 436 -19.86 -21.14 9.80
CA ALA A 436 -20.93 -20.46 10.53
C ALA A 436 -21.01 -18.97 10.16
N PHE A 437 -19.85 -18.31 10.02
CA PHE A 437 -19.78 -16.93 9.57
C PHE A 437 -20.23 -16.80 8.11
N ASP A 438 -19.81 -17.71 7.23
CA ASP A 438 -20.17 -17.69 5.81
C ASP A 438 -21.68 -17.83 5.63
N LYS A 439 -22.32 -18.74 6.37
CA LYS A 439 -23.79 -18.88 6.37
C LYS A 439 -24.50 -17.62 6.87
N LEU A 440 -24.00 -17.01 7.95
CA LEU A 440 -24.56 -15.77 8.49
C LEU A 440 -24.42 -14.61 7.50
N ALA A 441 -23.30 -14.54 6.78
CA ALA A 441 -23.08 -13.54 5.73
C ALA A 441 -24.00 -13.77 4.52
N GLU A 442 -24.17 -15.02 4.07
CA GLU A 442 -25.11 -15.38 3.00
C GLU A 442 -26.55 -14.97 3.32
N ASP A 443 -27.04 -15.30 4.53
CA ASP A 443 -28.37 -14.90 4.99
C ASP A 443 -28.54 -13.38 5.01
N THR A 444 -27.48 -12.65 5.38
CA THR A 444 -27.47 -11.18 5.42
C THR A 444 -27.50 -10.58 4.01
N VAL A 445 -26.70 -11.11 3.09
CA VAL A 445 -26.68 -10.70 1.66
C VAL A 445 -28.07 -10.91 1.04
N GLU A 446 -28.77 -11.99 1.37
CA GLU A 446 -30.13 -12.22 0.87
C GLU A 446 -31.13 -11.16 1.36
N GLN A 447 -30.98 -10.66 2.59
CA GLN A 447 -31.83 -9.60 3.12
C GLN A 447 -31.50 -8.24 2.52
N VAL A 448 -30.21 -7.91 2.39
CA VAL A 448 -29.74 -6.68 1.73
C VAL A 448 -30.27 -6.65 0.29
N LEU A 449 -30.14 -7.75 -0.46
CA LEU A 449 -30.62 -7.84 -1.84
C LEU A 449 -32.13 -7.57 -1.98
N ARG A 450 -32.95 -7.99 -1.00
CA ARG A 450 -34.41 -7.84 -1.05
C ARG A 450 -34.89 -6.48 -0.58
N ASN A 451 -34.19 -5.87 0.38
CA ASN A 451 -34.69 -4.73 1.14
C ASN A 451 -33.93 -3.43 0.86
N GLU A 452 -32.75 -3.46 0.23
CA GLU A 452 -31.87 -2.30 0.10
C GLU A 452 -31.45 -2.03 -1.36
N PRO A 453 -32.27 -1.30 -2.13
CA PRO A 453 -31.93 -0.94 -3.52
C PRO A 453 -30.76 0.06 -3.63
N ASP A 454 -30.39 0.71 -2.53
CA ASP A 454 -29.37 1.76 -2.48
C ASP A 454 -28.00 1.23 -2.03
N THR A 455 -27.95 -0.05 -1.64
CA THR A 455 -26.72 -0.83 -1.42
C THR A 455 -26.32 -1.47 -2.74
N LEU A 456 -25.37 -0.83 -3.42
CA LEU A 456 -24.95 -1.17 -4.78
C LEU A 456 -24.13 -2.46 -4.84
N LEU A 457 -23.25 -2.67 -3.87
CA LEU A 457 -22.51 -3.91 -3.69
C LEU A 457 -22.48 -4.27 -2.20
N PHE A 458 -22.65 -5.56 -1.92
CA PHE A 458 -22.41 -6.15 -0.62
C PHE A 458 -21.85 -7.54 -0.85
N VAL A 459 -20.52 -7.69 -0.73
CA VAL A 459 -19.80 -8.91 -1.13
C VAL A 459 -18.95 -9.40 0.03
N CYS A 460 -19.13 -10.66 0.42
CA CYS A 460 -18.27 -11.34 1.39
C CYS A 460 -17.24 -12.22 0.66
N HIS A 461 -15.97 -12.05 1.01
CA HIS A 461 -14.83 -12.77 0.43
C HIS A 461 -14.17 -13.67 1.48
N GLY A 462 -13.81 -14.89 1.07
CA GLY A 462 -12.82 -15.72 1.75
C GLY A 462 -11.40 -15.46 1.23
N VAL A 463 -10.41 -15.41 2.12
CA VAL A 463 -9.00 -15.23 1.74
C VAL A 463 -8.31 -16.58 1.56
N LYS A 464 -7.81 -16.87 0.35
CA LYS A 464 -7.16 -18.16 0.03
C LYS A 464 -5.91 -18.44 0.89
N SER A 465 -5.10 -17.41 1.14
CA SER A 465 -3.87 -17.50 1.95
C SER A 465 -4.13 -17.38 3.46
N ALA A 466 -5.34 -16.98 3.88
CA ALA A 466 -5.71 -16.80 5.28
C ALA A 466 -7.14 -17.31 5.53
N PRO A 467 -7.34 -18.63 5.71
CA PRO A 467 -8.67 -19.24 5.81
C PRO A 467 -9.54 -18.71 6.96
N LEU A 468 -8.92 -18.14 8.00
CA LEU A 468 -9.59 -17.52 9.15
C LEU A 468 -9.93 -16.03 8.91
N GLN A 469 -9.74 -15.49 7.70
CA GLN A 469 -10.11 -14.11 7.39
C GLN A 469 -11.30 -14.04 6.44
N ARG A 470 -12.16 -13.05 6.67
CA ARG A 470 -13.25 -12.67 5.77
C ARG A 470 -13.22 -11.18 5.51
N LEU A 471 -13.36 -10.80 4.24
CA LEU A 471 -13.41 -9.40 3.82
C LEU A 471 -14.82 -9.11 3.30
N VAL A 472 -15.49 -8.13 3.87
CA VAL A 472 -16.79 -7.66 3.41
C VAL A 472 -16.58 -6.33 2.70
N TYR A 473 -16.81 -6.31 1.39
CA TYR A 473 -16.73 -5.12 0.56
C TYR A 473 -18.14 -4.60 0.27
N GLU A 474 -18.35 -3.33 0.58
CA GLU A 474 -19.66 -2.69 0.56
C GLU A 474 -19.57 -1.38 -0.24
N LEU A 475 -20.57 -1.15 -1.08
CA LEU A 475 -20.68 0.06 -1.88
C LEU A 475 -22.10 0.60 -1.84
N TYR A 476 -22.23 1.89 -1.54
CA TYR A 476 -23.50 2.58 -1.37
C TYR A 476 -23.61 3.73 -2.36
N ARG A 477 -24.85 4.08 -2.73
CA ARG A 477 -25.13 5.26 -3.56
C ARG A 477 -24.53 6.53 -2.95
N ASP A 478 -24.66 6.67 -1.63
CA ASP A 478 -24.16 7.78 -0.84
C ASP A 478 -24.06 7.44 0.66
N GLN A 479 -23.58 8.41 1.45
CA GLN A 479 -23.41 8.26 2.89
C GLN A 479 -24.75 8.11 3.64
N THR A 480 -25.87 8.62 3.09
CA THR A 480 -27.20 8.43 3.70
C THR A 480 -27.65 6.98 3.54
N ALA A 481 -27.48 6.39 2.36
CA ALA A 481 -27.74 4.97 2.13
C ALA A 481 -26.95 4.06 3.06
N PHE A 482 -25.70 4.41 3.38
CA PHE A 482 -24.88 3.71 4.38
C PHE A 482 -25.48 3.79 5.80
N HIS A 483 -25.91 4.97 6.24
CA HIS A 483 -26.53 5.12 7.56
C HIS A 483 -27.86 4.36 7.67
N ASP A 484 -28.61 4.29 6.58
CA ASP A 484 -29.85 3.53 6.53
C ASP A 484 -29.60 2.01 6.50
N HIS A 485 -28.56 1.55 5.81
CA HIS A 485 -28.08 0.16 5.87
C HIS A 485 -27.72 -0.26 7.30
N GLN A 486 -26.95 0.57 8.04
CA GLN A 486 -26.54 0.24 9.41
C GLN A 486 -27.70 0.07 10.40
N ARG A 487 -28.85 0.70 10.13
CA ARG A 487 -30.03 0.65 11.00
C ARG A 487 -30.97 -0.51 10.69
N GLN A 488 -30.67 -1.30 9.65
CA GLN A 488 -31.55 -2.41 9.28
C GLN A 488 -31.50 -3.55 10.30
N ALA A 489 -32.64 -4.19 10.53
CA ALA A 489 -32.76 -5.28 11.49
C ALA A 489 -31.84 -6.48 11.17
N HIS A 490 -31.58 -6.77 9.89
CA HIS A 490 -30.63 -7.81 9.50
C HIS A 490 -29.18 -7.41 9.75
N MET A 491 -28.84 -6.12 9.77
CA MET A 491 -27.52 -5.65 10.14
C MET A 491 -27.29 -5.68 11.65
N GLU A 492 -28.31 -5.35 12.45
CA GLU A 492 -28.26 -5.56 13.91
C GLU A 492 -28.11 -7.04 14.27
N ARG A 493 -28.83 -7.92 13.55
CA ARG A 493 -28.70 -9.38 13.67
C ARG A 493 -27.29 -9.84 13.30
N PHE A 494 -26.77 -9.41 12.15
CA PHE A 494 -25.42 -9.72 11.71
C PHE A 494 -24.37 -9.27 12.74
N ALA A 495 -24.51 -8.04 13.26
CA ALA A 495 -23.61 -7.50 14.27
C ALA A 495 -23.63 -8.29 15.59
N THR A 496 -24.80 -8.80 15.99
CA THR A 496 -24.98 -9.58 17.22
C THR A 496 -24.48 -11.02 17.06
N GLU A 497 -24.92 -11.72 16.00
CA GLU A 497 -24.62 -13.13 15.79
C GLU A 497 -23.16 -13.38 15.38
N ARG A 498 -22.47 -12.38 14.81
CA ARG A 498 -21.04 -12.50 14.48
C ARG A 498 -20.11 -12.38 15.69
N GLN A 499 -20.54 -11.78 16.81
CA GLN A 499 -19.68 -11.55 17.99
C GLN A 499 -18.95 -12.82 18.48
N PRO A 500 -19.61 -13.98 18.64
CA PRO A 500 -18.91 -15.20 19.06
C PRO A 500 -18.04 -15.84 17.96
N LEU A 501 -18.16 -15.39 16.71
CA LEU A 501 -17.47 -15.97 15.56
C LEU A 501 -16.18 -15.20 15.19
N VAL A 502 -16.01 -13.98 15.71
CA VAL A 502 -14.99 -13.03 15.28
C VAL A 502 -14.05 -12.69 16.45
N LEU A 503 -12.75 -12.86 16.22
CA LEU A 503 -11.67 -12.41 17.11
C LEU A 503 -11.38 -10.92 17.00
N ALA A 504 -11.43 -10.37 15.79
CA ALA A 504 -11.13 -8.97 15.54
C ALA A 504 -11.88 -8.46 14.30
N THR A 505 -12.24 -7.18 14.33
CA THR A 505 -12.87 -6.47 13.20
C THR A 505 -12.08 -5.22 12.90
N ASN A 506 -11.69 -5.01 11.64
CA ASN A 506 -11.05 -3.79 11.16
C ASN A 506 -11.90 -3.20 10.03
N VAL A 507 -12.13 -1.89 10.06
CA VAL A 507 -12.96 -1.19 9.08
C VAL A 507 -12.11 -0.17 8.34
N ILE A 508 -12.24 -0.12 7.02
CA ILE A 508 -11.50 0.75 6.12
C ILE A 508 -12.53 1.45 5.21
N GLU A 509 -12.54 2.78 5.22
CA GLU A 509 -13.36 3.58 4.30
C GLU A 509 -12.68 3.69 2.93
N LEU A 510 -13.47 3.65 1.85
CA LEU A 510 -12.97 3.60 0.48
C LEU A 510 -13.63 4.65 -0.41
N THR A 511 -12.84 5.22 -1.32
CA THR A 511 -13.32 6.08 -2.42
C THR A 511 -13.21 5.32 -3.73
N VAL A 512 -14.24 5.39 -4.59
CA VAL A 512 -14.22 4.72 -5.90
C VAL A 512 -13.83 5.71 -7.00
N ASN A 513 -12.66 5.50 -7.58
CA ASN A 513 -12.11 6.36 -8.63
C ASN A 513 -12.58 5.96 -10.04
N ALA A 514 -12.73 4.65 -10.28
CA ALA A 514 -13.20 4.07 -11.53
C ALA A 514 -13.91 2.75 -11.23
N ALA A 515 -14.95 2.41 -11.99
CA ALA A 515 -15.64 1.13 -11.83
C ALA A 515 -16.15 0.56 -13.15
N LYS A 516 -15.99 -0.74 -13.33
CA LYS A 516 -16.75 -1.54 -14.29
C LYS A 516 -17.62 -2.52 -13.51
N VAL A 517 -18.91 -2.27 -13.52
CA VAL A 517 -19.88 -3.13 -12.82
C VAL A 517 -20.55 -4.02 -13.85
N VAL A 518 -20.43 -5.33 -13.65
CA VAL A 518 -21.17 -6.34 -14.41
C VAL A 518 -21.86 -7.23 -13.38
N PRO A 519 -23.16 -7.52 -13.53
CA PRO A 519 -23.84 -8.46 -12.65
C PRO A 519 -23.09 -9.81 -12.62
N LEU A 520 -22.83 -10.32 -11.41
CA LEU A 520 -22.25 -11.64 -11.25
C LEU A 520 -23.26 -12.71 -11.72
N PRO A 521 -22.83 -13.73 -12.48
CA PRO A 521 -23.70 -14.85 -12.80
C PRO A 521 -24.06 -15.60 -11.52
N THR A 522 -25.31 -15.48 -11.07
CA THR A 522 -25.83 -16.20 -9.90
C THR A 522 -26.41 -17.55 -10.32
N THR A 523 -26.21 -18.58 -9.49
CA THR A 523 -26.80 -19.90 -9.71
C THR A 523 -28.31 -19.80 -9.55
N PHE A 524 -29.09 -20.29 -10.52
CA PHE A 524 -30.54 -20.40 -10.39
C PHE A 524 -30.87 -21.35 -9.23
N LYS A 525 -31.60 -20.87 -8.22
CA LYS A 525 -32.29 -21.75 -7.27
C LYS A 525 -33.46 -22.40 -8.03
N ILE A 526 -33.38 -23.72 -8.25
CA ILE A 526 -34.46 -24.54 -8.85
C ILE A 526 -35.63 -24.65 -7.87
#